data_AF-A0AAW6PW60-F1
#
_entry.id   AF-A0AAW6PW60-F1
#
_cell.length_a   1.000
_cell.length_b   1.000
_cell.length_c   1.000
_cell.angle_alpha   90.00
_cell.angle_beta   90.00
_cell.angle_gamma   90.00
#
_symmetry.space_group_name_H-M   'P 1'
#
loop_
_entity.id
_entity.type
_entity.pdbx_description
1 polymer ?
#
loop_
_entity_poly.entity_id
_entity_poly.type
_entity_poly.pdbx_seq_one_letter_code
_entity_poly.pdbx_strand_id
1 'polypeptide(L)'
;MDDTMLAFMVFAASRPEVLEQVQALTEAEALEAGEALPDLRETMAVQILTAEAKAQRKTLATLVEVILGKVVIEPDTATNPGASSLEK
;
A
#
# COMPACT_ATOMS: atom_id res chain seq x y z
N MET A 1 6.23 15.66 4.55
CA MET A 1 5.60 14.33 4.60
C MET A 1 5.82 13.67 3.26
N ASP A 2 6.44 12.49 3.23
CA ASP A 2 6.73 11.74 2.00
C ASP A 2 5.44 11.18 1.38
N ASP A 3 5.45 10.97 0.06
CA ASP A 3 4.33 10.41 -0.71
C ASP A 3 3.91 9.02 -0.18
N THR A 4 4.86 8.21 0.26
CA THR A 4 4.58 6.88 0.84
C THR A 4 3.77 7.00 2.12
N MET A 5 4.07 8.00 2.95
CA MET A 5 3.37 8.19 4.21
C MET A 5 1.99 8.83 4.00
N LEU A 6 1.86 9.71 3.00
CA LEU A 6 0.55 10.18 2.56
C LEU A 6 -0.32 9.04 2.03
N ALA A 7 0.26 8.16 1.19
CA ALA A 7 -0.43 6.97 0.68
C ALA A 7 -0.83 6.02 1.80
N PHE A 8 0.01 5.85 2.82
CA PHE A 8 -0.34 5.05 4.00
C PHE A 8 -1.56 5.62 4.72
N MET A 9 -1.64 6.95 4.94
CA MET A 9 -2.82 7.55 5.58
C MET A 9 -4.10 7.33 4.78
N VAL A 10 -4.04 7.49 3.45
CA VAL A 10 -5.20 7.24 2.57
C VAL A 10 -5.60 5.77 2.60
N PHE A 11 -4.62 4.87 2.56
CA PHE A 11 -4.85 3.43 2.65
C PHE A 11 -5.51 3.04 3.98
N ALA A 12 -4.94 3.52 5.08
CA ALA A 12 -5.40 3.25 6.43
C ALA A 12 -6.80 3.84 6.73
N ALA A 13 -7.21 4.91 6.03
CA ALA A 13 -8.57 5.45 6.15
C ALA A 13 -9.66 4.43 5.76
N SER A 14 -9.33 3.45 4.91
CA SER A 14 -10.22 2.35 4.52
C SER A 14 -9.98 1.05 5.29
N ARG A 15 -8.92 0.99 6.11
CA ARG A 15 -8.46 -0.19 6.85
C ARG A 15 -7.96 0.24 8.24
N PRO A 16 -8.87 0.58 9.17
CA PRO A 16 -8.51 1.12 10.48
C PRO A 16 -7.63 0.17 11.30
N GLU A 17 -7.74 -1.14 11.11
CA GLU A 17 -6.93 -2.16 11.78
C GLU A 17 -5.43 -1.98 11.51
N VAL A 18 -5.09 -1.47 10.33
CA VAL A 18 -3.70 -1.20 9.93
C VAL A 18 -3.16 0.02 10.66
N LEU A 19 -4.00 1.04 10.85
CA LEU A 19 -3.63 2.22 11.63
C LEU A 19 -3.40 1.85 13.10
N GLU A 20 -4.30 1.03 13.66
CA GLU A 20 -4.19 0.52 15.03
C GLU A 20 -2.90 -0.26 15.23
N GLN A 21 -2.50 -1.10 14.27
CA GLN A 21 -1.24 -1.84 14.32
C GLN A 21 -0.03 -0.91 14.42
N VAL A 22 0.04 0.13 13.60
CA VAL A 22 1.15 1.10 13.64
C VAL A 22 1.12 1.95 14.91
N GLN A 23 -0.07 2.30 15.40
CA GLN A 23 -0.22 3.09 16.63
C GLN A 23 0.08 2.29 17.89
N ALA A 24 -0.17 0.98 17.88
CA ALA A 24 0.11 0.09 19.00
C ALA A 24 1.61 -0.09 19.27
N LEU A 25 2.47 0.27 18.31
CA LEU A 25 3.93 0.25 18.49
C LEU A 25 4.36 1.14 19.66
N THR A 26 5.22 0.57 20.49
CA THR A 26 5.70 1.14 21.75
C THR A 26 7.17 1.54 21.68
N GLU A 27 7.59 2.40 22.61
CA GLU A 27 9.00 2.78 22.78
C GLU A 27 9.91 1.58 23.07
N ALA A 28 9.38 0.52 23.70
CA ALA A 28 10.14 -0.70 23.95
C ALA A 28 10.48 -1.43 22.64
N GLU A 29 9.51 -1.58 21.75
CA GLU A 29 9.73 -2.18 20.43
C GLU A 29 10.67 -1.34 19.56
N ALA A 30 10.56 0.00 19.64
CA ALA A 30 11.48 0.90 18.97
C ALA A 30 12.92 0.73 19.48
N LEU A 31 13.10 0.66 20.80
CA LEU A 31 14.39 0.42 21.42
C LEU A 31 14.98 -0.94 21.03
N GLU A 32 14.16 -2.00 20.97
CA GLU A 32 14.58 -3.33 20.52
C GLU A 32 14.99 -3.35 19.04
N ALA A 33 14.30 -2.58 18.19
CA ALA A 33 14.65 -2.39 16.79
C ALA A 33 15.90 -1.50 16.58
N GLY A 34 16.31 -0.75 17.60
CA GLY A 34 17.41 0.22 17.51
C GLY A 34 17.05 1.48 16.72
N GLU A 35 15.76 1.78 16.60
CA GLU A 35 15.20 2.91 15.87
C GLU A 35 14.41 3.83 16.81
N ALA A 36 14.21 5.10 16.45
CA ALA A 36 13.26 5.93 17.20
C ALA A 36 11.82 5.48 16.89
N LEU A 37 10.90 5.59 17.84
CA LEU A 37 9.51 5.16 17.63
C LEU A 37 8.83 5.78 16.39
N PRO A 38 9.04 7.08 16.06
CA PRO A 38 8.54 7.63 14.80
C PRO A 38 9.08 6.90 13.57
N ASP A 39 10.38 6.61 13.54
CA ASP A 39 11.05 5.93 12.43
C ASP A 39 10.54 4.48 12.30
N LEU A 40 10.36 3.77 13.43
CA LEU A 40 9.79 2.42 13.42
C LEU A 40 8.36 2.41 12.86
N ARG A 41 7.55 3.43 13.18
CA ARG A 41 6.20 3.58 12.64
C ARG A 41 6.21 3.83 11.14
N GLU A 42 7.12 4.66 10.65
CA GLU A 42 7.32 4.88 9.22
C GLU A 42 7.76 3.59 8.52
N THR A 43 8.74 2.88 9.09
CA THR A 43 9.19 1.57 8.62
C THR A 43 8.04 0.57 8.54
N MET A 44 7.17 0.51 9.55
CA MET A 44 6.01 -0.39 9.56
C MET A 44 4.99 -0.01 8.47
N ALA A 45 4.68 1.29 8.32
CA ALA A 45 3.80 1.78 7.27
C ALA A 45 4.32 1.44 5.86
N VAL A 46 5.62 1.57 5.62
CA VAL A 46 6.27 1.16 4.36
C VAL A 46 6.16 -0.36 4.15
N GLN A 47 6.38 -1.16 5.20
CA GLN A 47 6.25 -2.63 5.11
C GLN A 47 4.83 -3.06 4.76
N ILE A 48 3.82 -2.44 5.37
CA ILE A 48 2.42 -2.72 5.08
C ILE A 48 2.09 -2.41 3.62
N LEU A 49 2.43 -1.21 3.13
CA LEU A 49 2.21 -0.85 1.73
C LEU A 49 3.00 -1.75 0.77
N THR A 50 4.20 -2.18 1.16
CA THR A 50 5.00 -3.13 0.38
C THR A 50 4.31 -4.49 0.28
N ALA A 51 3.73 -4.98 1.39
CA ALA A 51 2.97 -6.22 1.40
C ALA A 51 1.72 -6.12 0.53
N GLU A 52 0.98 -5.00 0.61
CA GLU A 52 -0.17 -4.74 -0.25
C GLU A 52 0.23 -4.68 -1.73
N ALA A 53 1.34 -4.03 -2.07
CA ALA A 53 1.82 -3.92 -3.43
C ALA A 53 2.13 -5.31 -4.00
N LYS A 54 2.80 -6.16 -3.20
CA LYS A 54 3.06 -7.56 -3.54
C LYS A 54 1.77 -8.36 -3.73
N ALA A 55 0.78 -8.19 -2.85
CA ALA A 55 -0.52 -8.86 -2.96
C ALA A 55 -1.25 -8.49 -4.26
N GLN A 56 -1.10 -7.24 -4.72
CA GLN A 56 -1.65 -6.74 -5.98
C GLN A 56 -0.73 -6.94 -7.20
N ARG A 57 0.41 -7.63 -7.06
CA ARG A 57 1.45 -7.81 -8.09
C ARG A 57 1.96 -6.48 -8.69
N LYS A 58 2.04 -5.44 -7.88
CA LYS A 58 2.55 -4.11 -8.24
C LYS A 58 3.86 -3.82 -7.50
N THR A 59 4.61 -2.83 -7.98
CA THR A 59 5.70 -2.24 -7.19
C THR A 59 5.13 -1.31 -6.13
N LEU A 60 5.90 -1.04 -5.06
CA LEU A 60 5.51 -0.06 -4.04
C LEU A 60 5.23 1.32 -4.67
N ALA A 61 6.10 1.78 -5.56
CA ALA A 61 5.94 3.07 -6.23
C ALA A 61 4.62 3.14 -7.02
N THR A 62 4.31 2.11 -7.80
CA THR A 62 3.04 2.03 -8.55
C THR A 62 1.83 2.00 -7.62
N LEU A 63 1.90 1.28 -6.51
CA LEU A 63 0.80 1.27 -5.54
C LEU A 63 0.59 2.66 -4.92
N VAL A 64 1.66 3.34 -4.53
CA VAL A 64 1.61 4.71 -3.99
C VAL A 64 0.98 5.67 -4.99
N GLU A 65 1.39 5.64 -6.26
CA GLU A 65 0.80 6.48 -7.31
C GLU A 65 -0.69 6.21 -7.52
N VAL A 66 -1.11 4.95 -7.46
CA VAL A 66 -2.52 4.55 -7.58
C VAL A 66 -3.34 5.06 -6.40
N ILE A 67 -2.86 4.83 -5.17
CA ILE A 67 -3.55 5.28 -3.95
C ILE A 67 -3.72 6.80 -3.95
N LEU A 68 -2.69 7.52 -4.39
CA LEU A 68 -2.71 8.98 -4.48
C LEU A 68 -3.45 9.51 -5.71
N GLY A 69 -4.03 8.64 -6.55
CA GLY A 69 -4.75 9.03 -7.75
C GLY A 69 -3.88 9.68 -8.83
N LYS A 70 -2.55 9.52 -8.76
CA LYS A 70 -1.59 10.04 -9.74
C LYS A 70 -1.57 9.20 -11.02
N VAL A 71 -1.96 7.93 -10.91
CA VAL A 71 -2.09 7.00 -12.04
C VAL A 71 -3.46 6.33 -11.98
N VAL A 72 -4.23 6.44 -13.06
CA VAL A 72 -5.42 5.62 -13.29
C VAL A 72 -4.97 4.35 -13.99
N ILE A 73 -4.94 3.23 -13.26
CA ILE A 73 -4.71 1.92 -13.88
C ILE A 73 -6.07 1.42 -14.32
N GLU A 74 -6.28 1.33 -15.64
CA GLU A 74 -7.44 0.63 -16.19
C GLU A 74 -7.49 -0.79 -15.59
N PRO A 75 -8.67 -1.28 -15.18
CA PRO A 75 -8.79 -2.60 -14.61
C PRO A 75 -8.21 -3.60 -15.61
N ASP A 76 -7.34 -4.48 -15.11
CA ASP A 76 -6.71 -5.56 -15.87
C ASP A 76 -7.84 -6.32 -16.58
N THR A 77 -8.07 -6.01 -17.85
CA THR A 77 -8.98 -6.79 -18.66
C THR A 77 -8.26 -8.09 -18.85
N ALA A 78 -8.66 -9.08 -18.05
CA ALA A 78 -8.33 -10.46 -18.28
C ALA A 78 -8.53 -10.70 -19.78
N THR A 79 -7.43 -10.85 -20.50
CA THR A 79 -7.44 -11.18 -21.92
C THR A 79 -8.17 -12.51 -21.99
N ASN A 80 -9.46 -12.47 -22.32
CA ASN A 80 -10.20 -13.61 -22.80
C ASN A 80 -9.84 -13.71 -24.28
N PRO A 81 -8.98 -14.64 -24.74
CA PRO A 81 -8.77 -14.90 -26.17
C PRO A 81 -9.99 -15.59 -26.83
N GLY A 82 -11.21 -15.33 -26.35
CA GLY A 82 -12.41 -16.09 -26.66
C GLY A 82 -13.56 -15.33 -27.31
N ALA A 83 -13.44 -14.03 -27.58
CA ALA A 83 -14.45 -13.31 -28.37
C ALA A 83 -14.20 -13.55 -29.86
N SER A 84 -14.45 -14.79 -30.29
CA SER A 84 -14.63 -15.13 -31.71
C SER A 84 -15.78 -14.29 -32.27
N SER A 85 -15.53 -13.79 -33.48
CA SER A 85 -16.45 -13.19 -34.43
C SER A 85 -17.92 -13.58 -34.26
N LEU A 86 -18.81 -12.59 -34.34
CA LEU A 86 -19.88 -12.67 -35.35
C LEU A 86 -20.52 -11.30 -35.59
N GLU A 87 -20.29 -10.82 -36.81
CA GLU A 87 -21.09 -9.81 -37.49
C GLU A 87 -22.55 -10.26 -37.61
N LYS A 88 -23.50 -9.37 -37.31
CA LYS A 88 -24.69 -9.15 -38.16
C LYS A 88 -25.41 -7.85 -37.81
#